data_AF-A0A3D1UBW4-F1
#
_entry.id   AF-A0A3D1UBW4-F1
#
_cell.length_a   1.000
_cell.length_b   1.000
_cell.length_c   1.000
_cell.angle_alpha   90.00
_cell.angle_beta   90.00
_cell.angle_gamma   90.00
#
_symmetry.space_group_name_H-M   'P 1'
#
loop_
_entity.id
_entity.type
_entity.pdbx_description
1 polymer ?
#
loop_
_entity_poly.entity_id
_entity_poly.type
_entity_poly.pdbx_seq_one_letter_code
_entity_poly.pdbx_strand_id
1 'polypeptide(L)'
;VPLTALSLGLTGDIDAITNANNLAMVALNARMQHERNHDDAWLAERGLKRLDVDPARIQFRWAIDFCAQGLRNIEMGRGGKLDGFTCESGFYISVASEVMAILAMSPDLADLRTRLGRIVVAYSKAGKPVTTRDLEVDGAMCALLVRALKPTLMQSLEGQPMFVHAGPFANIAIGQNSVVADKLACALADYVVTESGFASDMGFEKFWNIKCRCSGLKPDAVVLVATVRALKAHGGAPAVKAGLPLDPVYTHENLELLEKGCANLRAHIDIIRKSGVKPIV
;
A
#
# COMPACT_ATOMS: atom_id res chain seq x y z
N VAL A 1 -11.93 14.26 12.58
CA VAL A 1 -11.21 14.99 13.65
C VAL A 1 -10.87 14.05 14.81
N PRO A 2 -9.79 14.31 15.57
CA PRO A 2 -8.85 15.44 15.42
C PRO A 2 -7.87 15.25 14.25
N LEU A 3 -7.62 16.33 13.50
CA LEU A 3 -6.72 16.31 12.33
C LEU A 3 -5.27 16.03 12.72
N THR A 4 -4.78 16.61 13.82
CA THR A 4 -3.39 16.42 14.27
C THR A 4 -3.06 14.95 14.52
N ALA A 5 -3.94 14.20 15.18
CA ALA A 5 -3.72 12.78 15.40
C ALA A 5 -3.73 12.00 14.08
N LEU A 6 -4.69 12.29 13.19
CA LEU A 6 -4.76 11.69 11.85
C LEU A 6 -3.47 11.91 11.05
N SER A 7 -2.90 13.11 11.11
CA SER A 7 -1.68 13.47 10.37
C SER A 7 -0.38 12.95 10.99
N LEU A 8 -0.39 12.53 12.26
CA LEU A 8 0.81 12.12 13.01
C LEU A 8 0.78 10.63 13.41
N GLY A 9 0.15 9.79 12.60
CA GLY A 9 0.17 8.33 12.75
C GLY A 9 -1.04 7.71 13.45
N LEU A 10 -1.94 8.53 14.00
CA LEU A 10 -3.21 8.14 14.61
C LEU A 10 -3.06 7.05 15.69
N THR A 11 -3.23 5.78 15.32
CA THR A 11 -3.15 4.60 16.20
C THR A 11 -1.84 3.83 16.08
N GLY A 12 -0.89 4.30 15.27
CA GLY A 12 0.40 3.64 15.04
C GLY A 12 0.33 2.51 14.01
N ASP A 13 -0.70 2.47 13.16
CA ASP A 13 -0.87 1.40 12.17
C ASP A 13 0.30 1.34 11.18
N ILE A 14 0.78 2.51 10.73
CA ILE A 14 1.95 2.61 9.82
C ILE A 14 3.23 2.16 10.54
N ASP A 15 3.38 2.42 11.83
CA ASP A 15 4.52 1.94 12.61
C ASP A 15 4.51 0.41 12.73
N ALA A 16 3.34 -0.18 12.94
CA ALA A 16 3.16 -1.63 12.96
C ALA A 16 3.52 -2.26 11.60
N ILE A 17 3.08 -1.66 10.50
CA ILE A 17 3.48 -2.06 9.13
C ILE A 17 4.99 -1.98 8.97
N THR A 18 5.60 -0.86 9.37
CA THR A 18 7.05 -0.63 9.27
C THR A 18 7.82 -1.70 10.04
N ASN A 19 7.42 -2.00 11.27
CA ASN A 19 8.06 -3.01 12.10
C ASN A 19 7.87 -4.43 11.55
N ALA A 20 6.67 -4.79 11.10
CA ALA A 20 6.43 -6.09 10.49
C ALA A 20 7.26 -6.28 9.21
N ASN A 21 7.34 -5.24 8.38
CA ASN A 21 8.17 -5.22 7.19
C ASN A 21 9.66 -5.43 7.51
N ASN A 22 10.17 -4.62 8.43
CA ASN A 22 11.58 -4.64 8.80
C ASN A 22 11.95 -5.92 9.54
N LEU A 23 11.02 -6.57 10.24
CA LEU A 23 11.23 -7.90 10.81
C LEU A 23 11.54 -8.95 9.72
N ALA A 24 10.85 -8.93 8.59
CA ALA A 24 11.17 -9.82 7.47
C ALA A 24 12.57 -9.54 6.91
N MET A 25 12.95 -8.26 6.79
CA MET A 25 14.31 -7.87 6.38
C MET A 25 15.37 -8.32 7.38
N VAL A 26 15.13 -8.16 8.68
CA VAL A 26 16.03 -8.64 9.75
C VAL A 26 16.22 -10.15 9.65
N ALA A 27 15.13 -10.91 9.49
CA ALA A 27 15.18 -12.36 9.38
C ALA A 27 15.93 -12.83 8.13
N LEU A 28 15.67 -12.20 6.98
CA LEU A 28 16.40 -12.48 5.74
C LEU A 28 17.91 -12.25 5.91
N ASN A 29 18.27 -11.12 6.53
CA ASN A 29 19.67 -10.75 6.77
C ASN A 29 20.38 -11.69 7.72
N ALA A 30 19.77 -11.96 8.87
CA ALA A 30 20.29 -12.92 9.84
C ALA A 30 20.47 -14.28 9.17
N ARG A 31 19.50 -14.70 8.36
CA ARG A 31 19.55 -15.96 7.63
C ARG A 31 20.73 -16.03 6.68
N MET A 32 20.92 -15.01 5.83
CA MET A 32 22.06 -14.94 4.91
C MET A 32 23.40 -14.94 5.64
N GLN A 33 23.52 -14.21 6.74
CA GLN A 33 24.74 -14.16 7.54
C GLN A 33 25.07 -15.52 8.16
N HIS A 34 24.09 -16.18 8.78
CA HIS A 34 24.32 -17.49 9.39
C HIS A 34 24.66 -18.55 8.35
N GLU A 35 23.99 -18.56 7.20
CA GLU A 35 24.32 -19.48 6.10
C GLU A 35 25.70 -19.21 5.49
N ARG A 36 26.16 -17.95 5.45
CA ARG A 36 27.55 -17.64 5.04
C ARG A 36 28.57 -18.14 6.07
N ASN A 37 28.23 -18.04 7.35
CA ASN A 37 29.18 -18.25 8.44
C ASN A 37 29.31 -19.70 8.88
N HIS A 38 28.31 -20.53 8.58
CA HIS A 38 28.16 -21.90 9.06
C HIS A 38 27.79 -22.86 7.92
N ASP A 39 28.07 -24.15 8.12
CA ASP A 39 27.77 -25.22 7.18
C ASP A 39 26.37 -25.84 7.44
N ASP A 40 26.03 -26.86 6.66
CA ASP A 40 24.73 -27.53 6.75
C ASP A 40 24.59 -28.38 8.01
N ALA A 41 25.69 -28.87 8.58
CA ALA A 41 25.66 -29.61 9.84
C ALA A 41 25.20 -28.70 10.99
N TRP A 42 25.76 -27.49 11.08
CA TRP A 42 25.37 -26.49 12.08
C TRP A 42 23.90 -26.06 11.95
N LEU A 43 23.39 -25.95 10.72
CA LEU A 43 21.98 -25.63 10.45
C LEU A 43 21.06 -26.80 10.86
N ALA A 44 21.45 -28.03 10.53
CA ALA A 44 20.68 -29.23 10.85
C ALA A 44 20.52 -29.45 12.36
N GLU A 45 21.54 -29.16 13.16
CA GLU A 45 21.48 -29.19 14.64
C GLU A 45 20.36 -28.28 15.21
N ARG A 46 19.97 -27.25 14.45
CA ARG A 46 18.93 -26.27 14.80
C ARG A 46 17.61 -26.51 14.08
N GLY A 47 17.50 -27.63 13.34
CA GLY A 47 16.32 -27.95 12.54
C GLY A 47 16.15 -27.09 11.28
N LEU A 48 17.20 -26.37 10.85
CA LEU A 48 17.14 -25.47 9.70
C LEU A 48 17.65 -26.15 8.43
N LYS A 49 17.00 -25.87 7.30
CA LYS A 49 17.46 -26.29 5.95
C LYS A 49 17.95 -25.10 5.17
N ARG A 50 19.15 -25.14 4.60
CA ARG A 50 19.71 -24.04 3.80
C ARG A 50 18.74 -23.53 2.73
N LEU A 51 18.51 -22.22 2.71
CA LEU A 51 17.72 -21.52 1.70
C LEU A 51 18.57 -21.08 0.52
N ASP A 52 19.87 -20.85 0.75
CA ASP A 52 20.86 -20.48 -0.26
C ASP A 52 20.44 -19.24 -1.05
N VAL A 53 20.02 -18.20 -0.32
CA VAL A 53 19.62 -16.90 -0.89
C VAL A 53 20.73 -16.35 -1.77
N ASP A 54 20.35 -15.88 -2.97
CA ASP A 54 21.25 -15.11 -3.84
C ASP A 54 21.22 -13.63 -3.39
N PRO A 55 22.34 -13.07 -2.90
CA PRO A 55 22.42 -11.68 -2.47
C PRO A 55 22.11 -10.67 -3.57
N ALA A 56 22.26 -11.05 -4.83
CA ALA A 56 21.93 -10.19 -5.98
C ALA A 56 20.44 -10.24 -6.37
N ARG A 57 19.63 -11.09 -5.72
CA ARG A 57 18.22 -11.31 -6.06
C ARG A 57 17.27 -11.06 -4.89
N ILE A 58 17.64 -10.19 -3.97
CA ILE A 58 16.75 -9.68 -2.93
C ILE A 58 15.71 -8.76 -3.57
N GLN A 59 14.43 -9.03 -3.34
CA GLN A 59 13.31 -8.23 -3.88
C GLN A 59 12.69 -7.31 -2.85
N PHE A 60 12.91 -7.62 -1.57
CA PHE A 60 12.35 -6.88 -0.44
C PHE A 60 13.29 -5.77 0.01
N ARG A 61 12.72 -4.68 0.54
CA ARG A 61 13.45 -3.49 0.99
C ARG A 61 12.99 -3.13 2.39
N TRP A 62 13.82 -2.35 3.08
CA TRP A 62 13.45 -1.77 4.37
C TRP A 62 12.33 -0.74 4.18
N ALA A 63 11.57 -0.50 5.25
CA ALA A 63 10.49 0.47 5.30
C ALA A 63 10.84 1.60 6.28
N ILE A 64 10.47 2.82 5.91
CA ILE A 64 10.55 4.01 6.77
C ILE A 64 9.48 5.00 6.36
N ASP A 65 8.75 5.61 7.30
CA ASP A 65 7.73 6.62 6.97
C ASP A 65 8.31 8.05 6.92
N PHE A 66 9.38 8.20 6.13
CA PHE A 66 10.04 9.49 5.90
C PHE A 66 10.41 9.64 4.43
N CYS A 67 10.29 10.86 3.91
CA CYS A 67 10.76 11.22 2.58
C CYS A 67 12.29 11.37 2.56
N ALA A 68 13.02 10.27 2.36
CA ALA A 68 14.48 10.24 2.34
C ALA A 68 15.01 9.68 1.01
N GLN A 69 15.21 10.54 -0.01
CA GLN A 69 15.66 10.10 -1.34
C GLN A 69 17.05 9.43 -1.30
N GLY A 70 17.93 9.84 -0.38
CA GLY A 70 19.27 9.27 -0.20
C GLY A 70 19.27 7.81 0.27
N LEU A 71 18.15 7.30 0.81
CA LEU A 71 18.03 5.90 1.25
C LEU A 71 17.48 4.96 0.17
N ARG A 72 17.22 5.46 -1.04
CA ARG A 72 16.66 4.65 -2.13
C ARG A 72 17.60 3.53 -2.55
N ASN A 73 18.91 3.77 -2.61
CA ASN A 73 19.91 2.77 -2.97
C ASN A 73 21.07 2.88 -1.99
N ILE A 74 21.31 1.81 -1.24
CA ILE A 74 22.38 1.74 -0.24
C ILE A 74 23.16 0.45 -0.41
N GLU A 75 24.37 0.43 0.13
CA GLU A 75 25.09 -0.81 0.42
C GLU A 75 25.02 -1.06 1.94
N MET A 76 24.70 -2.29 2.32
CA MET A 76 24.63 -2.72 3.72
C MET A 76 25.64 -3.83 4.00
N GLY A 77 25.83 -4.17 5.28
CA GLY A 77 26.72 -5.26 5.68
C GLY A 77 28.20 -4.99 5.40
N ARG A 78 28.63 -3.73 5.48
CA ARG A 78 30.05 -3.36 5.45
C ARG A 78 30.69 -3.68 6.80
N GLY A 79 31.86 -4.29 6.79
CA GLY A 79 32.57 -4.70 8.01
C GLY A 79 33.18 -6.10 7.87
N GLY A 80 33.29 -6.80 8.99
CA GLY A 80 33.79 -8.17 9.08
C GLY A 80 32.69 -9.24 8.99
N LYS A 81 33.09 -10.49 9.27
CA LYS A 81 32.23 -11.69 9.21
C LYS A 81 30.96 -11.60 10.09
N LEU A 82 30.98 -10.75 11.13
CA LEU A 82 29.89 -10.61 12.09
C LEU A 82 28.96 -9.40 11.81
N ASP A 83 29.27 -8.58 10.80
CA ASP A 83 28.54 -7.32 10.54
C ASP A 83 27.45 -7.46 9.46
N GLY A 84 26.99 -8.69 9.19
CA GLY A 84 25.99 -8.98 8.17
C GLY A 84 26.57 -9.30 6.78
N PHE A 85 25.70 -9.43 5.78
CA PHE A 85 26.06 -9.79 4.42
C PHE A 85 26.16 -8.55 3.53
N THR A 86 27.29 -8.37 2.83
CA THR A 86 27.48 -7.23 1.93
C THR A 86 26.65 -7.38 0.67
N CYS A 87 25.65 -6.52 0.48
CA CYS A 87 24.84 -6.48 -0.75
C CYS A 87 24.17 -5.12 -0.94
N GLU A 88 23.65 -4.90 -2.16
CA GLU A 88 22.78 -3.78 -2.46
C GLU A 88 21.45 -3.90 -1.71
N SER A 89 20.92 -2.75 -1.29
CA SER A 89 19.66 -2.66 -0.56
C SER A 89 19.03 -1.27 -0.75
N GLY A 90 17.98 -0.99 0.02
CA GLY A 90 17.37 0.32 0.06
C GLY A 90 16.12 0.36 0.93
N PHE A 91 15.52 1.54 0.98
CA PHE A 91 14.28 1.81 1.69
C PHE A 91 13.17 2.22 0.72
N TYR A 92 11.93 1.90 1.08
CA TYR A 92 10.75 2.56 0.55
C TYR A 92 9.95 3.22 1.68
N ILE A 93 9.04 4.10 1.30
CA ILE A 93 8.06 4.66 2.25
C ILE A 93 7.12 3.56 2.74
N SER A 94 6.79 3.52 4.03
CA SER A 94 6.11 2.37 4.65
C SER A 94 4.78 1.97 3.97
N VAL A 95 4.03 2.95 3.46
CA VAL A 95 2.77 2.70 2.71
C VAL A 95 2.96 2.01 1.35
N ALA A 96 4.19 1.95 0.83
CA ALA A 96 4.56 1.21 -0.36
C ALA A 96 4.87 -0.27 -0.07
N SER A 97 4.96 -0.67 1.19
CA SER A 97 5.19 -2.06 1.60
C SER A 97 4.07 -2.97 1.10
N GLU A 98 4.42 -4.17 0.63
CA GLU A 98 3.43 -5.23 0.36
C GLU A 98 2.63 -5.60 1.62
N VAL A 99 3.22 -5.43 2.82
CA VAL A 99 2.53 -5.64 4.09
C VAL A 99 1.32 -4.70 4.23
N MET A 100 1.41 -3.44 3.76
CA MET A 100 0.29 -2.50 3.77
C MET A 100 -0.83 -2.97 2.82
N ALA A 101 -0.47 -3.44 1.63
CA ALA A 101 -1.44 -3.97 0.67
C ALA A 101 -2.14 -5.25 1.21
N ILE A 102 -1.38 -6.12 1.86
CA ILE A 102 -1.90 -7.33 2.50
C ILE A 102 -2.86 -6.95 3.64
N LEU A 103 -2.48 -6.02 4.52
CA LEU A 103 -3.35 -5.55 5.61
C LEU A 103 -4.65 -4.95 5.08
N ALA A 104 -4.57 -4.15 4.01
CA ALA A 104 -5.76 -3.58 3.38
C ALA A 104 -6.69 -4.65 2.76
N MET A 105 -6.15 -5.77 2.28
CA MET A 105 -6.93 -6.81 1.59
C MET A 105 -7.38 -7.98 2.45
N SER A 106 -6.85 -8.11 3.67
CA SER A 106 -7.16 -9.25 4.56
C SER A 106 -8.49 -9.03 5.27
N PRO A 107 -9.46 -9.96 5.22
CA PRO A 107 -10.73 -9.84 5.95
C PRO A 107 -10.63 -10.27 7.42
N ASP A 108 -9.58 -11.01 7.79
CA ASP A 108 -9.36 -11.53 9.14
C ASP A 108 -7.88 -11.85 9.40
N LEU A 109 -7.57 -12.22 10.64
CA LEU A 109 -6.21 -12.47 11.11
C LEU A 109 -5.59 -13.74 10.50
N ALA A 110 -6.41 -14.76 10.18
CA ALA A 110 -5.93 -16.01 9.60
C ALA A 110 -5.52 -15.81 8.13
N ASP A 111 -6.32 -15.07 7.37
CA ASP A 111 -5.96 -14.66 6.01
C ASP A 111 -4.75 -13.72 6.00
N LEU A 112 -4.68 -12.77 6.94
CA LEU A 112 -3.50 -11.90 7.11
C LEU A 112 -2.22 -12.72 7.25
N ARG A 113 -2.17 -13.67 8.20
CA ARG A 113 -1.00 -14.54 8.38
C ARG A 113 -0.70 -15.37 7.14
N THR A 114 -1.74 -15.88 6.48
CA THR A 114 -1.59 -16.72 5.28
C THR A 114 -0.94 -15.94 4.15
N ARG A 115 -1.39 -14.70 3.91
CA ARG A 115 -0.82 -13.80 2.90
C ARG A 115 0.58 -13.34 3.24
N LEU A 116 0.81 -12.96 4.49
CA LEU A 116 2.14 -12.59 4.97
C LEU A 116 3.14 -13.70 4.66
N GLY A 117 2.81 -14.96 4.95
CA GLY A 117 3.65 -16.13 4.67
C GLY A 117 3.97 -16.39 3.19
N ARG A 118 3.27 -15.74 2.25
CA ARG A 118 3.48 -15.89 0.80
C ARG A 118 4.36 -14.78 0.22
N ILE A 119 4.70 -13.75 0.99
CA ILE A 119 5.59 -12.68 0.55
C ILE A 119 6.92 -13.30 0.14
N VAL A 120 7.31 -13.09 -1.12
CA VAL A 120 8.62 -13.50 -1.65
C VAL A 120 9.61 -12.39 -1.34
N VAL A 121 10.60 -12.68 -0.51
CA VAL A 121 11.58 -11.68 -0.08
C VAL A 121 12.87 -11.70 -0.92
N ALA A 122 13.21 -12.85 -1.47
CA ALA A 122 14.38 -13.06 -2.31
C ALA A 122 14.22 -14.32 -3.18
N TYR A 123 15.20 -14.58 -4.02
CA TYR A 123 15.37 -15.86 -4.71
C TYR A 123 16.65 -16.56 -4.26
N SER A 124 16.63 -17.89 -4.21
CA SER A 124 17.84 -18.69 -4.00
C SER A 124 18.77 -18.62 -5.22
N LYS A 125 20.02 -19.07 -5.09
CA LYS A 125 20.94 -19.22 -6.25
C LYS A 125 20.40 -20.17 -7.32
N ALA A 126 19.62 -21.16 -6.92
CA ALA A 126 18.89 -22.05 -7.83
C ALA A 126 17.62 -21.44 -8.46
N GLY A 127 17.30 -20.17 -8.18
CA GLY A 127 16.13 -19.47 -8.70
C GLY A 127 14.79 -19.79 -8.02
N LYS A 128 14.79 -20.50 -6.88
CA LYS A 128 13.55 -20.78 -6.12
C LYS A 128 13.15 -19.55 -5.30
N PRO A 129 11.85 -19.22 -5.21
CA PRO A 129 11.39 -18.14 -4.33
C PRO A 129 11.68 -18.50 -2.87
N VAL A 130 12.11 -17.51 -2.11
CA VAL A 130 12.27 -17.58 -0.66
C VAL A 130 11.23 -16.67 -0.02
N THR A 131 10.37 -17.25 0.80
CA THR A 131 9.23 -16.56 1.41
C THR A 131 9.47 -16.23 2.89
N THR A 132 8.63 -15.36 3.46
CA THR A 132 8.60 -15.11 4.92
C THR A 132 8.20 -16.35 5.73
N ARG A 133 7.49 -17.32 5.13
CA ARG A 133 7.20 -18.64 5.73
C ARG A 133 8.47 -19.48 5.80
N ASP A 134 9.30 -19.47 4.76
CA ASP A 134 10.59 -20.17 4.74
C ASP A 134 11.59 -19.59 5.76
N LEU A 135 11.43 -18.30 6.08
CA LEU A 135 12.13 -17.62 7.16
C LEU A 135 11.46 -17.77 8.54
N GLU A 136 10.31 -18.44 8.61
CA GLU A 136 9.54 -18.69 9.83
C GLU A 136 9.10 -17.41 10.59
N VAL A 137 8.91 -16.29 9.89
CA VAL A 137 8.59 -14.99 10.53
C VAL A 137 7.15 -14.51 10.32
N ASP A 138 6.35 -15.14 9.48
CA ASP A 138 4.97 -14.69 9.22
C ASP A 138 4.08 -14.58 10.48
N GLY A 139 4.29 -15.46 11.47
CA GLY A 139 3.54 -15.44 12.72
C GLY A 139 3.91 -14.22 13.56
N ALA A 140 5.20 -13.90 13.64
CA ALA A 140 5.70 -12.74 14.35
C ALA A 140 5.33 -11.43 13.63
N MET A 141 5.39 -11.40 12.30
CA MET A 141 4.87 -10.28 11.50
C MET A 141 3.37 -10.07 11.75
N CYS A 142 2.58 -11.15 11.76
CA CYS A 142 1.14 -11.08 12.04
C CYS A 142 0.87 -10.57 13.46
N ALA A 143 1.65 -11.02 14.45
CA ALA A 143 1.53 -10.59 15.84
C ALA A 143 1.70 -9.06 15.99
N LEU A 144 2.64 -8.46 15.27
CA LEU A 144 2.82 -7.00 15.24
C LEU A 144 1.61 -6.25 14.65
N LEU A 145 0.83 -6.91 13.80
CA LEU A 145 -0.30 -6.32 13.08
C LEU A 145 -1.66 -6.60 13.72
N VAL A 146 -1.74 -7.37 14.81
CA VAL A 146 -3.01 -7.71 15.48
C VAL A 146 -3.83 -6.47 15.84
N ARG A 147 -3.18 -5.40 16.30
CA ARG A 147 -3.86 -4.13 16.61
C ARG A 147 -4.16 -3.34 15.36
N ALA A 148 -3.19 -3.26 14.45
CA ALA A 148 -3.29 -2.52 13.19
C ALA A 148 -4.29 -3.12 12.19
N LEU A 149 -4.83 -4.32 12.43
CA LEU A 149 -5.93 -4.89 11.63
C LEU A 149 -7.31 -4.33 12.04
N LYS A 150 -7.40 -3.65 13.18
CA LYS A 150 -8.67 -3.13 13.71
C LYS A 150 -8.90 -1.70 13.16
N PRO A 151 -9.98 -1.44 12.40
CA PRO A 151 -10.27 -0.11 11.88
C PRO A 151 -10.39 0.94 12.99
N THR A 152 -9.82 2.12 12.77
CA THR A 152 -9.92 3.23 13.71
C THR A 152 -11.18 4.04 13.46
N LEU A 153 -12.06 4.10 14.46
CA LEU A 153 -13.24 4.96 14.43
C LEU A 153 -12.86 6.42 14.72
N MET A 154 -13.26 7.29 13.82
CA MET A 154 -13.17 8.74 13.91
C MET A 154 -14.54 9.36 13.63
N GLN A 155 -14.61 10.69 13.63
CA GLN A 155 -15.80 11.44 13.24
C GLN A 155 -15.47 12.57 12.26
N SER A 156 -16.46 12.97 11.46
CA SER A 156 -16.45 14.21 10.68
C SER A 156 -16.52 15.46 11.58
N LEU A 157 -16.65 16.65 11.00
CA LEU A 157 -16.91 17.88 11.76
C LEU A 157 -18.32 17.95 12.34
N GLU A 158 -19.29 17.26 11.75
CA GLU A 158 -20.69 17.24 12.19
C GLU A 158 -21.03 15.99 13.02
N GLY A 159 -20.02 15.18 13.38
CA GLY A 159 -20.19 14.02 14.26
C GLY A 159 -20.62 12.72 13.56
N GLN A 160 -20.66 12.66 12.22
CA GLN A 160 -20.89 11.38 11.54
C GLN A 160 -19.69 10.43 11.74
N PRO A 161 -19.94 9.13 11.96
CA PRO A 161 -18.88 8.14 12.16
C PRO A 161 -18.10 7.89 10.86
N MET A 162 -16.79 7.71 10.98
CA MET A 162 -15.89 7.43 9.85
C MET A 162 -14.82 6.43 10.28
N PHE A 163 -14.59 5.39 9.49
CA PHE A 163 -13.41 4.54 9.66
C PHE A 163 -12.23 5.09 8.87
N VAL A 164 -11.08 5.19 9.53
CA VAL A 164 -9.78 5.44 8.89
C VAL A 164 -8.93 4.20 9.12
N HIS A 165 -8.55 3.52 8.04
CA HIS A 165 -7.81 2.26 8.15
C HIS A 165 -7.11 1.85 6.86
N ALA A 166 -5.81 1.54 6.98
CA ALA A 166 -4.89 1.27 5.87
C ALA A 166 -4.74 2.45 4.88
N GLY A 167 -3.68 2.41 4.08
CA GLY A 167 -3.41 3.43 3.07
C GLY A 167 -2.37 2.99 2.04
N PRO A 168 -2.58 1.87 1.33
CA PRO A 168 -1.66 1.40 0.29
C PRO A 168 -1.64 2.37 -0.90
N PHE A 169 -0.48 2.45 -1.56
CA PHE A 169 -0.34 3.20 -2.80
C PHE A 169 -1.28 2.73 -3.91
N ALA A 170 -1.84 3.67 -4.66
CA ALA A 170 -2.79 3.39 -5.73
C ALA A 170 -2.12 3.06 -7.08
N ASN A 171 -0.79 3.20 -7.22
CA ASN A 171 -0.04 2.82 -8.43
C ASN A 171 0.47 1.37 -8.37
N ILE A 172 1.21 1.02 -7.31
CA ILE A 172 1.80 -0.32 -7.12
C ILE A 172 0.91 -1.29 -6.34
N ALA A 173 -0.12 -0.78 -5.65
CA ALA A 173 -1.08 -1.57 -4.90
C ALA A 173 -2.51 -1.12 -5.20
N ILE A 174 -3.45 -1.40 -4.28
CA ILE A 174 -4.89 -1.23 -4.53
C ILE A 174 -5.35 0.24 -4.51
N GLY A 175 -4.82 1.06 -3.59
CA GLY A 175 -5.22 2.47 -3.46
C GLY A 175 -6.48 2.75 -2.65
N GLN A 176 -6.93 1.84 -1.78
CA GLN A 176 -8.13 2.02 -0.95
C GLN A 176 -7.85 1.65 0.51
N ASN A 177 -8.76 2.07 1.39
CA ASN A 177 -8.85 1.60 2.77
C ASN A 177 -9.09 0.08 2.85
N SER A 178 -9.02 -0.47 4.06
CA SER A 178 -9.11 -1.93 4.25
C SER A 178 -10.48 -2.54 3.92
N VAL A 179 -10.48 -3.82 3.55
CA VAL A 179 -11.68 -4.68 3.43
C VAL A 179 -12.40 -4.83 4.78
N VAL A 180 -11.68 -4.93 5.90
CA VAL A 180 -12.29 -5.05 7.24
C VAL A 180 -13.14 -3.82 7.57
N ALA A 181 -12.62 -2.61 7.29
CA ALA A 181 -13.34 -1.36 7.53
C ALA A 181 -14.63 -1.28 6.72
N ASP A 182 -14.59 -1.61 5.42
CA ASP A 182 -15.79 -1.59 4.58
C ASP A 182 -16.82 -2.63 5.03
N LYS A 183 -16.39 -3.86 5.34
CA LYS A 183 -17.31 -4.91 5.83
C LYS A 183 -17.97 -4.50 7.15
N LEU A 184 -17.20 -3.92 8.06
CA LEU A 184 -17.72 -3.43 9.34
C LEU A 184 -18.69 -2.26 9.13
N ALA A 185 -18.35 -1.31 8.25
CA ALA A 185 -19.23 -0.18 7.93
C ALA A 185 -20.56 -0.65 7.32
N CYS A 186 -20.52 -1.58 6.35
CA CYS A 186 -21.72 -2.11 5.69
C CYS A 186 -22.62 -2.90 6.65
N ALA A 187 -22.06 -3.43 7.74
CA ALA A 187 -22.85 -4.13 8.76
C ALA A 187 -23.50 -3.17 9.79
N LEU A 188 -23.03 -1.92 9.87
CA LEU A 188 -23.41 -0.96 10.92
C LEU A 188 -24.21 0.23 10.41
N ALA A 189 -24.16 0.53 9.11
CA ALA A 189 -24.77 1.70 8.51
C ALA A 189 -25.58 1.35 7.26
N ASP A 190 -26.66 2.11 7.01
CA ASP A 190 -27.48 1.96 5.81
C ASP A 190 -26.73 2.37 4.53
N TYR A 191 -25.83 3.35 4.66
CA TYR A 191 -25.00 3.85 3.56
C TYR A 191 -23.54 3.97 3.99
N VAL A 192 -22.65 3.44 3.16
CA VAL A 192 -21.20 3.55 3.34
C VAL A 192 -20.62 4.29 2.14
N VAL A 193 -19.98 5.42 2.41
CA VAL A 193 -19.21 6.14 1.40
C VAL A 193 -17.74 5.78 1.59
N THR A 194 -17.14 5.22 0.55
CA THR A 194 -15.70 4.93 0.48
C THR A 194 -15.13 5.55 -0.79
N GLU A 195 -13.80 5.60 -0.88
CA GLU A 195 -13.09 6.24 -1.98
C GLU A 195 -11.98 5.36 -2.55
N SER A 196 -11.38 5.82 -3.64
CA SER A 196 -10.23 5.19 -4.25
C SER A 196 -9.23 6.24 -4.69
N GLY A 197 -7.95 5.99 -4.43
CA GLY A 197 -6.87 6.87 -4.83
C GLY A 197 -6.70 6.93 -6.35
N PHE A 198 -6.29 8.10 -6.86
CA PHE A 198 -6.27 8.44 -8.29
C PHE A 198 -7.66 8.41 -8.95
N ALA A 199 -7.70 8.50 -10.28
CA ALA A 199 -8.93 8.61 -11.05
C ALA A 199 -9.51 7.23 -11.40
N SER A 200 -10.60 7.23 -12.19
CA SER A 200 -11.33 5.99 -12.44
C SER A 200 -10.57 4.96 -13.28
N ASP A 201 -9.58 5.39 -14.03
CA ASP A 201 -8.69 4.55 -14.84
C ASP A 201 -7.69 3.71 -14.03
N MET A 202 -7.50 4.03 -12.75
CA MET A 202 -6.58 3.30 -11.87
C MET A 202 -7.23 2.94 -10.54
N GLY A 203 -7.70 3.92 -9.77
CA GLY A 203 -8.31 3.69 -8.47
C GLY A 203 -9.58 2.88 -8.56
N PHE A 204 -10.54 3.36 -9.34
CA PHE A 204 -11.82 2.66 -9.54
C PHE A 204 -11.64 1.31 -10.21
N GLU A 205 -10.81 1.22 -11.26
CA GLU A 205 -10.50 -0.05 -11.92
C GLU A 205 -9.98 -1.12 -10.93
N LYS A 206 -9.09 -0.74 -10.02
CA LYS A 206 -8.57 -1.66 -8.98
C LYS A 206 -9.61 -1.95 -7.90
N PHE A 207 -10.37 -0.95 -7.49
CA PHE A 207 -11.46 -1.13 -6.54
C PHE A 207 -12.49 -2.14 -7.06
N TRP A 208 -12.93 -1.99 -8.30
CA TRP A 208 -13.91 -2.85 -8.93
C TRP A 208 -13.36 -4.25 -9.22
N ASN A 209 -12.20 -4.34 -9.87
CA ASN A 209 -11.69 -5.63 -10.36
C ASN A 209 -10.92 -6.45 -9.31
N ILE A 210 -10.40 -5.81 -8.26
CA ILE A 210 -9.62 -6.46 -7.20
C ILE A 210 -10.40 -6.42 -5.88
N LYS A 211 -10.66 -5.23 -5.31
CA LYS A 211 -11.22 -5.13 -3.96
C LYS A 211 -12.61 -5.73 -3.87
N CYS A 212 -13.53 -5.36 -4.76
CA CYS A 212 -14.90 -5.90 -4.78
C CYS A 212 -14.90 -7.42 -5.02
N ARG A 213 -14.09 -7.90 -5.96
CA ARG A 213 -13.96 -9.34 -6.24
C ARG A 213 -13.46 -10.13 -5.04
N CYS A 214 -12.47 -9.62 -4.32
CA CYS A 214 -11.90 -10.31 -3.15
C CYS A 214 -12.75 -10.15 -1.89
N SER A 215 -13.43 -9.02 -1.69
CA SER A 215 -14.22 -8.75 -0.50
C SER A 215 -15.63 -9.33 -0.57
N GLY A 216 -16.17 -9.49 -1.79
CA GLY A 216 -17.56 -9.82 -2.06
C GLY A 216 -18.51 -8.62 -1.97
N LEU A 217 -18.00 -7.42 -1.66
CA LEU A 217 -18.79 -6.19 -1.62
C LEU A 217 -18.97 -5.64 -3.04
N LYS A 218 -20.15 -5.08 -3.30
CA LYS A 218 -20.48 -4.45 -4.58
C LYS A 218 -21.02 -3.03 -4.33
N PRO A 219 -20.54 -2.01 -5.05
CA PRO A 219 -21.09 -0.65 -4.95
C PRO A 219 -22.49 -0.55 -5.56
N ASP A 220 -23.38 0.13 -4.86
CA ASP A 220 -24.73 0.46 -5.35
C ASP A 220 -24.74 1.75 -6.21
N ALA A 221 -23.81 2.67 -5.96
CA ALA A 221 -23.63 3.91 -6.69
C ALA A 221 -22.15 4.26 -6.82
N VAL A 222 -21.83 5.06 -7.84
CA VAL A 222 -20.47 5.59 -8.07
C VAL A 222 -20.58 7.08 -8.29
N VAL A 223 -19.82 7.86 -7.50
CA VAL A 223 -19.71 9.31 -7.65
C VAL A 223 -18.35 9.63 -8.28
N LEU A 224 -18.37 10.34 -9.40
CA LEU A 224 -17.18 10.78 -10.12
C LEU A 224 -16.97 12.28 -9.90
N VAL A 225 -16.08 12.61 -8.97
CA VAL A 225 -15.78 14.01 -8.64
C VAL A 225 -15.07 14.70 -9.80
N ALA A 226 -15.60 15.85 -10.22
CA ALA A 226 -14.99 16.72 -11.23
C ALA A 226 -15.00 18.18 -10.77
N THR A 227 -14.06 18.98 -11.28
CA THR A 227 -14.06 20.44 -11.04
C THR A 227 -13.82 21.19 -12.35
N VAL A 228 -14.43 22.36 -12.49
CA VAL A 228 -14.24 23.23 -13.67
C VAL A 228 -12.76 23.53 -13.93
N ARG A 229 -11.96 23.71 -12.88
CA ARG A 229 -10.52 23.97 -12.99
C ARG A 229 -9.73 22.77 -13.50
N ALA A 230 -10.03 21.56 -13.00
CA ALA A 230 -9.39 20.34 -13.49
C ALA A 230 -9.72 20.08 -14.96
N LEU A 231 -10.97 20.31 -15.37
CA LEU A 231 -11.35 20.18 -16.78
C LEU A 231 -10.59 21.18 -17.65
N LYS A 232 -10.48 22.45 -17.26
CA LYS A 232 -9.64 23.42 -17.99
C LYS A 232 -8.17 22.98 -18.10
N ALA A 233 -7.60 22.39 -17.05
CA ALA A 233 -6.24 21.82 -17.10
C ALA A 233 -6.15 20.71 -18.16
N HIS A 234 -7.11 19.78 -18.20
CA HIS A 234 -7.19 18.76 -19.24
C HIS A 234 -7.49 19.31 -20.64
N GLY A 235 -8.09 20.51 -20.73
CA GLY A 235 -8.29 21.24 -21.98
C GLY A 235 -7.06 21.94 -22.53
N GLY A 236 -5.92 21.88 -21.82
CA GLY A 236 -4.65 22.46 -22.24
C GLY A 236 -4.27 23.78 -21.55
N ALA A 237 -4.93 24.13 -20.43
CA ALA A 237 -4.49 25.27 -19.62
C ALA A 237 -3.05 25.07 -19.08
N PRO A 238 -2.33 26.15 -18.72
CA PRO A 238 -0.96 26.07 -18.22
C PRO A 238 -0.82 25.15 -17.00
N ALA A 239 0.25 24.34 -16.96
CA ALA A 239 0.44 23.35 -15.89
C ALA A 239 0.42 23.99 -14.49
N VAL A 240 -0.40 23.42 -13.60
CA VAL A 240 -0.45 23.81 -12.18
C VAL A 240 0.77 23.22 -11.47
N LYS A 241 1.52 24.07 -10.78
CA LYS A 241 2.69 23.69 -10.00
C LYS A 241 2.48 24.09 -8.54
N ALA A 242 2.76 23.17 -7.62
CA ALA A 242 2.67 23.44 -6.19
C ALA A 242 3.60 24.61 -5.79
N GLY A 243 3.09 25.52 -4.96
CA GLY A 243 3.83 26.69 -4.50
C GLY A 243 3.87 27.88 -5.46
N LEU A 244 3.33 27.73 -6.68
CA LEU A 244 3.18 28.85 -7.62
C LEU A 244 1.72 29.33 -7.65
N PRO A 245 1.48 30.64 -7.88
CA PRO A 245 0.14 31.16 -8.11
C PRO A 245 -0.54 30.44 -9.28
N LEU A 246 -1.85 30.24 -9.17
CA LEU A 246 -2.64 29.71 -10.27
C LEU A 246 -2.69 30.75 -11.39
N ASP A 247 -2.57 30.26 -12.63
CA ASP A 247 -2.84 31.09 -13.80
C ASP A 247 -4.29 31.64 -13.75
N PRO A 248 -4.52 32.92 -14.07
CA PRO A 248 -5.85 33.53 -14.05
C PRO A 248 -6.91 32.78 -14.86
N VAL A 249 -6.52 31.98 -15.87
CA VAL A 249 -7.44 31.13 -16.64
C VAL A 249 -8.21 30.13 -15.78
N TYR A 250 -7.64 29.75 -14.63
CA TYR A 250 -8.30 28.87 -13.67
C TYR A 250 -9.34 29.59 -12.81
N THR A 251 -9.25 30.90 -12.65
CA THR A 251 -10.15 31.69 -11.79
C THR A 251 -11.18 32.49 -12.57
N HIS A 252 -11.00 32.69 -13.88
CA HIS A 252 -11.94 33.38 -14.77
C HIS A 252 -12.68 32.38 -15.67
N GLU A 253 -13.82 32.78 -16.22
CA GLU A 253 -14.53 31.96 -17.21
C GLU A 253 -13.64 31.67 -18.43
N ASN A 254 -13.63 30.40 -18.86
CA ASN A 254 -13.05 29.98 -20.13
C ASN A 254 -13.75 28.70 -20.58
N LEU A 255 -14.77 28.86 -21.43
CA LEU A 255 -15.61 27.77 -21.89
C LEU A 255 -14.90 26.85 -22.88
N GLU A 256 -13.98 27.38 -23.69
CA GLU A 256 -13.26 26.60 -24.70
C GLU A 256 -12.36 25.53 -24.04
N LEU A 257 -11.57 25.93 -23.02
CA LEU A 257 -10.74 24.98 -22.28
C LEU A 257 -11.58 24.00 -21.47
N LEU A 258 -12.70 24.46 -20.91
CA LEU A 258 -13.63 23.59 -20.19
C LEU A 258 -14.20 22.51 -21.12
N GLU A 259 -14.70 22.90 -22.30
CA GLU A 259 -15.27 21.99 -23.28
C GLU A 259 -14.24 20.97 -23.78
N LYS A 260 -13.02 21.40 -24.10
CA LYS A 260 -11.91 20.49 -24.46
C LYS A 260 -11.60 19.52 -23.33
N GLY A 261 -11.62 20.01 -22.09
CA GLY A 261 -11.42 19.22 -20.88
C GLY A 261 -12.46 18.13 -20.62
N CYS A 262 -13.70 18.34 -21.05
CA CYS A 262 -14.79 17.38 -20.89
C CYS A 262 -14.51 16.04 -21.59
N ALA A 263 -13.57 15.98 -22.55
CA ALA A 263 -13.11 14.71 -23.14
C ALA A 263 -12.52 13.76 -22.07
N ASN A 264 -11.78 14.29 -21.08
CA ASN A 264 -11.26 13.50 -19.97
C ASN A 264 -12.40 12.97 -19.07
N LEU A 265 -13.34 13.84 -18.70
CA LEU A 265 -14.52 13.44 -17.91
C LEU A 265 -15.33 12.35 -18.61
N ARG A 266 -15.55 12.50 -19.92
CA ARG A 266 -16.25 11.51 -20.74
C ARG A 266 -15.54 10.16 -20.73
N ALA A 267 -14.21 10.14 -20.88
CA ALA A 267 -13.44 8.92 -20.80
C ALA A 267 -13.61 8.21 -19.44
N HIS A 268 -13.57 8.95 -18.33
CA HIS A 268 -13.79 8.39 -16.99
C HIS A 268 -15.21 7.88 -16.76
N ILE A 269 -16.23 8.54 -17.32
CA ILE A 269 -17.62 8.05 -17.32
C ILE A 269 -17.71 6.71 -18.07
N ASP A 270 -17.09 6.63 -19.25
CA ASP A 270 -17.14 5.43 -20.08
C ASP A 270 -16.40 4.25 -19.44
N ILE A 271 -15.32 4.50 -18.70
CA ILE A 271 -14.65 3.50 -17.85
C ILE A 271 -15.63 2.93 -16.82
N ILE A 272 -16.29 3.79 -16.04
CA ILE A 272 -17.22 3.35 -14.99
C ILE A 272 -18.39 2.57 -15.58
N ARG A 273 -18.90 2.99 -16.75
CA ARG A 273 -19.99 2.28 -17.44
C ARG A 273 -19.66 0.85 -17.84
N LYS A 274 -18.39 0.52 -18.08
CA LYS A 274 -17.97 -0.87 -18.35
C LYS A 274 -18.23 -1.81 -17.17
N SER A 275 -18.31 -1.26 -15.96
CA SER A 275 -18.68 -1.99 -14.75
C SER A 275 -20.19 -2.23 -14.62
N GLY A 276 -21.00 -1.73 -15.56
CA GLY A 276 -22.46 -1.83 -15.55
C GLY A 276 -23.15 -0.81 -14.65
N VAL A 277 -22.43 0.22 -14.17
CA VAL A 277 -22.97 1.27 -13.30
C VAL A 277 -22.97 2.61 -14.03
N LYS A 278 -24.02 3.41 -13.82
CA LYS A 278 -24.09 4.79 -14.31
C LYS A 278 -23.53 5.73 -13.22
N PRO A 279 -22.42 6.45 -13.46
CA PRO A 279 -21.88 7.37 -12.45
C PRO A 279 -22.77 8.60 -12.28
N ILE A 280 -22.77 9.16 -11.07
CA ILE A 280 -23.19 10.53 -10.77
C ILE A 280 -21.94 11.42 -10.83
N VAL A 281 -22.01 12.52 -11.56
CA VAL A 281 -20.92 13.52 -11.68
C VAL A 281 -21.32 14.77 -10.93
#